data_AF-A0A3S8YFX9-F1
#
_entry.id   AF-A0A3S8YFX9-F1
#
_cell.length_a   1.000
_cell.length_b   1.000
_cell.length_c   1.000
_cell.angle_alpha   90.00
_cell.angle_beta   90.00
_cell.angle_gamma   90.00
#
_symmetry.space_group_name_H-M   'P 1'
#
loop_
_entity.id
_entity.type
_entity.pdbx_description
1 polymer ?
#
loop_
_entity_poly.entity_id
_entity_poly.type
_entity_poly.pdbx_seq_one_letter_code
_entity_poly.pdbx_strand_id
1 'polypeptide(L)'
;MTGRAVRVCVLAGVCCAVVVAGVAFAVGRFGTVAVGDAGRGSYVQGERVGDETAAEALEGLVEGGGERRAAPDGAGWKVSEPLEAGVVEAEPAIGALFSPGMDWDDEHHCSGSVVHSAGGDLVVTAAHCVYARGFRTNLAFVPGYAEGKAPFGVWVPTRIDVDPRWVEEADPDYDVAFIRVRRPGHAGQRLEDVTGAHPVRFGQQLPAPARLVGYPNDAEQPLGCANTAVAAGSTQLRLDCADVPNGTSGGPVLTAAGTLIGVIGGRDGGGDEVTSYSSYFGDGVRELYERAVRG
;
A
#
# COMPACT_ATOMS: atom_id res chain seq x y z
N MET A 1 42.60 74.29 -23.58
CA MET A 1 41.24 74.04 -23.03
C MET A 1 41.39 73.02 -21.91
N THR A 2 40.92 73.40 -20.73
CA THR A 2 41.34 72.97 -19.40
C THR A 2 40.59 71.73 -18.87
N GLY A 3 41.35 70.78 -18.32
CA GLY A 3 41.13 70.04 -17.05
C GLY A 3 39.75 69.47 -16.64
N ARG A 4 39.71 68.13 -16.57
CA ARG A 4 39.02 67.20 -15.63
C ARG A 4 37.94 67.72 -14.66
N ALA A 5 36.86 66.93 -14.54
CA ALA A 5 36.39 66.43 -13.24
C ALA A 5 35.58 65.14 -13.38
N VAL A 6 36.02 64.10 -12.67
CA VAL A 6 35.32 62.84 -12.37
C VAL A 6 34.30 63.11 -11.28
N ARG A 7 33.09 62.54 -11.36
CA ARG A 7 32.20 62.37 -10.20
C ARG A 7 31.74 60.92 -10.10
N VAL A 8 32.40 60.23 -9.17
CA VAL A 8 31.95 59.01 -8.51
C VAL A 8 30.83 59.40 -7.54
N CYS A 9 29.68 58.73 -7.61
CA CYS A 9 28.71 58.72 -6.52
C CYS A 9 28.73 57.33 -5.88
N VAL A 10 29.38 57.25 -4.71
CA VAL A 10 29.21 56.18 -3.73
C VAL A 10 27.93 56.46 -2.97
N LEU A 11 27.00 55.51 -2.94
CA LEU A 11 25.98 55.43 -1.89
C LEU A 11 26.22 54.14 -1.13
N ALA A 12 26.70 54.32 0.10
CA ALA A 12 26.93 53.27 1.08
C ALA A 12 25.70 53.15 2.00
N GLY A 13 25.28 51.91 2.22
CA GLY A 13 24.80 51.35 3.49
C GLY A 13 23.53 51.92 4.14
N VAL A 14 22.49 51.09 4.19
CA VAL A 14 21.89 50.71 5.49
C VAL A 14 21.61 49.20 5.46
N CYS A 15 22.39 48.45 6.25
CA CYS A 15 22.02 47.14 6.74
C CYS A 15 20.92 47.31 7.79
N CYS A 16 19.76 46.69 7.58
CA CYS A 16 18.91 46.24 8.68
C CYS A 16 18.59 44.77 8.43
N ALA A 17 19.31 43.91 9.14
CA ALA A 17 18.93 42.52 9.34
C ALA A 17 17.72 42.48 10.27
N VAL A 18 16.63 41.85 9.85
CA VAL A 18 15.69 41.21 10.76
C VAL A 18 15.54 39.77 10.29
N VAL A 19 16.10 38.87 11.10
CA VAL A 19 15.97 37.42 10.99
C VAL A 19 14.88 36.98 11.97
N VAL A 20 14.11 35.97 11.55
CA VAL A 20 13.22 35.05 12.29
C VAL A 20 11.75 35.43 12.45
N ALA A 21 10.92 34.79 11.62
CA ALA A 21 9.81 33.88 11.97
C ALA A 21 9.14 33.47 10.63
N GLY A 22 9.21 32.24 10.15
CA GLY A 22 8.54 31.08 10.73
C GLY A 22 7.22 30.81 9.98
N VAL A 23 7.23 29.77 9.12
CA VAL A 23 6.07 28.97 8.65
C VAL A 23 5.25 29.48 7.45
N ALA A 24 5.47 28.77 6.33
CA ALA A 24 4.53 28.18 5.36
C ALA A 24 3.37 29.00 4.77
N PHE A 25 3.37 29.13 3.43
CA PHE A 25 2.45 28.40 2.55
C PHE A 25 2.87 28.65 1.09
N ALA A 26 3.51 27.67 0.46
CA ALA A 26 3.64 27.62 -0.99
C ALA A 26 2.93 26.35 -1.45
N VAL A 27 1.65 26.48 -1.78
CA VAL A 27 0.83 25.42 -2.36
C VAL A 27 1.21 25.34 -3.84
N GLY A 28 2.14 24.44 -4.15
CA GLY A 28 2.35 23.93 -5.49
C GLY A 28 1.69 22.56 -5.60
N ARG A 29 0.65 22.45 -6.44
CA ARG A 29 -0.04 21.21 -6.81
C ARG A 29 0.84 20.36 -7.74
N PHE A 30 1.94 19.81 -7.22
CA PHE A 30 2.90 18.98 -7.99
C PHE A 30 3.48 17.78 -7.20
N GLY A 31 2.86 17.37 -6.10
CA GLY A 31 3.28 16.17 -5.39
C GLY A 31 2.09 15.33 -4.95
N THR A 32 1.95 14.13 -5.51
CA THR A 32 1.11 13.04 -4.97
C THR A 32 1.77 12.37 -3.77
N VAL A 33 2.83 12.98 -3.22
CA VAL A 33 3.59 12.50 -2.08
C VAL A 33 3.73 13.57 -1.00
N ALA A 34 3.68 13.16 0.26
CA ALA A 34 3.88 13.98 1.44
C ALA A 34 5.09 13.52 2.26
N VAL A 35 5.72 14.47 2.92
CA VAL A 35 6.71 14.20 3.97
C VAL A 35 5.92 13.83 5.23
N GLY A 36 6.09 12.58 5.69
CA GLY A 36 5.56 12.11 6.97
C GLY A 36 6.57 12.29 8.11
N ASP A 37 6.33 11.61 9.22
CA ASP A 37 7.33 11.40 10.27
C ASP A 37 8.28 10.28 9.83
N ALA A 38 9.45 10.68 9.30
CA ALA A 38 10.46 9.74 8.81
C ALA A 38 11.02 8.84 9.92
N GLY A 39 11.25 9.39 11.12
CA GLY A 39 11.79 8.64 12.25
C GLY A 39 10.83 7.58 12.80
N ARG A 40 9.52 7.79 12.61
CA ARG A 40 8.50 6.80 12.95
C ARG A 40 8.03 5.98 11.75
N GLY A 41 8.41 6.34 10.53
CA GLY A 41 7.86 5.78 9.31
C GLY A 41 6.34 5.89 9.25
N SER A 42 5.79 7.08 9.50
CA SER A 42 4.32 7.24 9.50
C SER A 42 3.82 8.55 8.89
N TYR A 43 2.60 8.52 8.39
CA TYR A 43 1.93 9.69 7.82
C TYR A 43 0.45 9.67 8.18
N VAL A 44 -0.09 10.84 8.55
CA VAL A 44 -1.51 11.04 8.87
C VAL A 44 -2.17 11.78 7.72
N GLN A 45 -3.17 11.16 7.12
CA GLN A 45 -3.86 11.68 5.96
C GLN A 45 -4.94 12.68 6.39
N GLY A 46 -4.92 13.87 5.79
CA GLY A 46 -5.96 14.88 6.00
C GLY A 46 -7.29 14.45 5.38
N GLU A 47 -8.39 14.68 6.10
CA GLU A 47 -9.75 14.23 5.70
C GLU A 47 -10.14 14.74 4.31
N ARG A 48 -10.00 16.05 4.05
CA ARG A 48 -10.30 16.66 2.74
C ARG A 48 -9.58 15.98 1.57
N VAL A 49 -8.29 15.68 1.74
CA VAL A 49 -7.49 15.05 0.67
C VAL A 49 -7.96 13.61 0.45
N GLY A 50 -8.29 12.87 1.52
CA GLY A 50 -8.88 11.55 1.39
C GLY A 50 -10.26 11.59 0.71
N ASP A 51 -11.10 12.58 1.02
CA ASP A 51 -12.42 12.72 0.38
C ASP A 51 -12.28 13.04 -1.12
N GLU A 52 -11.33 13.90 -1.48
CA GLU A 52 -10.99 14.20 -2.89
C GLU A 52 -10.48 12.95 -3.61
N THR A 53 -9.57 12.19 -2.98
CA THR A 53 -9.04 10.94 -3.55
C THR A 53 -10.14 9.89 -3.78
N ALA A 54 -11.07 9.74 -2.84
CA ALA A 54 -12.19 8.83 -3.01
C ALA A 54 -13.11 9.28 -4.16
N ALA A 55 -13.38 10.57 -4.27
CA ALA A 55 -14.18 11.11 -5.36
C ALA A 55 -13.51 10.87 -6.73
N GLU A 56 -12.20 11.12 -6.84
CA GLU A 56 -11.43 10.86 -8.06
C GLU A 56 -11.40 9.36 -8.41
N ALA A 57 -11.20 8.47 -7.45
CA ALA A 57 -11.28 7.02 -7.69
C ALA A 57 -12.65 6.58 -8.20
N LEU A 58 -13.72 7.20 -7.72
CA LEU A 58 -15.10 6.87 -8.11
C LEU A 58 -15.46 7.33 -9.53
N GLU A 59 -14.68 8.20 -10.18
CA GLU A 59 -14.95 8.60 -11.57
C GLU A 59 -14.82 7.43 -12.56
N GLY A 60 -13.97 6.45 -12.24
CA GLY A 60 -13.76 5.22 -13.02
C GLY A 60 -14.49 3.97 -12.49
N LEU A 61 -15.11 4.05 -11.31
CA LEU A 61 -15.65 2.88 -10.60
C LEU A 61 -17.18 2.90 -10.47
N VAL A 62 -17.77 1.71 -10.54
CA VAL A 62 -19.17 1.49 -10.22
C VAL A 62 -19.28 0.91 -8.81
N GLU A 63 -19.78 1.70 -7.85
CA GLU A 63 -20.08 1.17 -6.52
C GLU A 63 -21.25 0.17 -6.56
N GLY A 64 -21.09 -0.93 -5.83
CA GLY A 64 -22.09 -1.98 -5.70
C GLY A 64 -22.47 -2.26 -4.25
N GLY A 65 -23.47 -3.12 -4.06
CA GLY A 65 -23.83 -3.69 -2.77
C GLY A 65 -23.29 -5.11 -2.64
N GLY A 66 -21.98 -5.26 -2.46
CA GLY A 66 -21.33 -6.56 -2.32
C GLY A 66 -21.91 -7.35 -1.15
N GLU A 67 -22.32 -8.59 -1.41
CA GLU A 67 -22.70 -9.51 -0.34
C GLU A 67 -21.45 -10.15 0.26
N ARG A 68 -21.37 -10.17 1.60
CA ARG A 68 -20.37 -10.96 2.31
C ARG A 68 -20.59 -12.43 1.97
N ARG A 69 -19.64 -13.01 1.23
CA ARG A 69 -19.50 -14.46 1.12
C ARG A 69 -18.49 -14.92 2.16
N ALA A 70 -18.82 -15.98 2.88
CA ALA A 70 -17.85 -16.62 3.76
C ALA A 70 -16.60 -16.97 2.93
N ALA A 71 -15.40 -16.71 3.49
CA ALA A 71 -14.19 -17.24 2.89
C ALA A 71 -14.40 -18.75 2.67
N PRO A 72 -14.03 -19.31 1.52
CA PRO A 72 -14.22 -20.73 1.28
C PRO A 72 -13.55 -21.49 2.43
N ASP A 73 -14.31 -22.41 3.06
CA ASP A 73 -13.77 -23.31 4.06
C ASP A 73 -12.53 -23.98 3.46
N GLY A 74 -11.41 -23.99 4.18
CA GLY A 74 -10.09 -24.48 3.71
C GLY A 74 -10.03 -25.95 3.29
N ALA A 75 -11.17 -26.60 3.08
CA ALA A 75 -11.34 -27.90 2.47
C ALA A 75 -11.23 -27.78 0.94
N GLY A 76 -9.99 -27.72 0.43
CA GLY A 76 -9.76 -27.83 -1.01
C GLY A 76 -8.50 -27.17 -1.56
N TRP A 77 -7.45 -26.97 -0.74
CA TRP A 77 -6.20 -26.42 -1.28
C TRP A 77 -5.62 -27.36 -2.33
N LYS A 78 -5.54 -26.88 -3.58
CA LYS A 78 -4.93 -27.55 -4.73
C LYS A 78 -3.75 -26.69 -5.20
N VAL A 79 -2.61 -27.33 -5.45
CA VAL A 79 -1.48 -26.70 -6.14
C VAL A 79 -1.92 -26.27 -7.54
N SER A 80 -1.49 -25.10 -7.99
CA SER A 80 -1.73 -24.61 -9.35
C SER A 80 -1.07 -25.54 -10.38
N GLU A 81 -1.77 -25.81 -11.46
CA GLU A 81 -1.28 -26.61 -12.59
C GLU A 81 -1.68 -25.91 -13.90
N PRO A 82 -0.74 -25.28 -14.64
CA PRO A 82 0.69 -25.12 -14.35
C PRO A 82 0.96 -24.22 -13.12
N LEU A 83 2.23 -24.16 -12.67
CA LEU A 83 2.69 -23.26 -11.60
C LEU A 83 2.81 -21.81 -12.11
N GLU A 84 1.70 -21.28 -12.60
CA GLU A 84 1.52 -19.94 -13.13
C GLU A 84 0.33 -19.29 -12.43
N ALA A 85 0.36 -17.97 -12.24
CA ALA A 85 -0.80 -17.26 -11.72
C ALA A 85 -1.91 -17.21 -12.77
N GLY A 86 -3.12 -17.55 -12.35
CA GLY A 86 -4.31 -17.53 -13.21
C GLY A 86 -5.40 -16.67 -12.59
N VAL A 87 -6.37 -16.28 -13.41
CA VAL A 87 -7.56 -15.54 -12.95
C VAL A 87 -8.27 -16.31 -11.83
N VAL A 88 -8.56 -15.60 -10.74
CA VAL A 88 -9.36 -16.10 -9.61
C VAL A 88 -10.54 -15.17 -9.33
N GLU A 89 -11.50 -15.66 -8.56
CA GLU A 89 -12.62 -14.83 -8.09
C GLU A 89 -12.13 -13.77 -7.10
N ALA A 90 -12.71 -12.56 -7.17
CA ALA A 90 -12.42 -11.51 -6.22
C ALA A 90 -12.92 -11.87 -4.81
N GLU A 91 -12.04 -11.77 -3.82
CA GLU A 91 -12.34 -12.03 -2.43
C GLU A 91 -12.64 -10.72 -1.68
N PRO A 92 -13.68 -10.66 -0.83
CA PRO A 92 -14.05 -9.42 -0.14
C PRO A 92 -12.92 -8.76 0.67
N ALA A 93 -12.04 -9.55 1.30
CA ALA A 93 -10.95 -9.05 2.13
C ALA A 93 -9.66 -8.73 1.35
N ILE A 94 -9.66 -8.85 0.01
CA ILE A 94 -8.50 -8.59 -0.84
C ILE A 94 -8.90 -7.54 -1.88
N GLY A 95 -8.11 -6.50 -2.04
CA GLY A 95 -8.46 -5.37 -2.89
C GLY A 95 -7.30 -4.79 -3.68
N ALA A 96 -7.65 -4.00 -4.69
CA ALA A 96 -6.73 -3.21 -5.47
C ALA A 96 -6.45 -1.87 -4.77
N LEU A 97 -5.24 -1.35 -4.90
CA LEU A 97 -4.80 -0.03 -4.46
C LEU A 97 -4.68 0.87 -5.68
N PHE A 98 -5.44 1.96 -5.65
CA PHE A 98 -5.50 3.00 -6.66
C PHE A 98 -4.63 4.18 -6.27
N SER A 99 -4.08 4.86 -7.27
CA SER A 99 -3.42 6.17 -7.14
C SER A 99 -4.01 7.22 -8.08
N PRO A 100 -5.27 7.68 -7.89
CA PRO A 100 -5.95 8.58 -8.83
C PRO A 100 -5.18 9.88 -9.08
N GLY A 101 -5.32 10.43 -10.28
CA GLY A 101 -4.70 11.70 -10.65
C GLY A 101 -3.20 11.63 -10.98
N MET A 102 -2.63 10.43 -11.18
CA MET A 102 -1.34 10.27 -11.85
C MET A 102 -1.54 10.06 -13.36
N ASP A 103 -0.69 10.69 -14.18
CA ASP A 103 -0.77 10.67 -15.66
C ASP A 103 -0.45 9.30 -16.30
N TRP A 104 -0.23 8.25 -15.50
CA TRP A 104 0.08 6.90 -15.98
C TRP A 104 -1.20 6.05 -15.92
N ASP A 105 -1.55 5.46 -17.07
CA ASP A 105 -2.82 4.80 -17.46
C ASP A 105 -3.28 3.60 -16.60
N ASP A 106 -2.63 3.30 -15.49
CA ASP A 106 -3.03 2.18 -14.64
C ASP A 106 -3.98 2.70 -13.56
N GLU A 107 -5.26 2.33 -13.66
CA GLU A 107 -6.29 2.75 -12.70
C GLU A 107 -5.88 2.34 -11.26
N HIS A 108 -5.30 1.15 -11.11
CA HIS A 108 -4.70 0.64 -9.88
C HIS A 108 -3.26 0.15 -10.07
N HIS A 109 -2.42 0.30 -9.03
CA HIS A 109 -0.96 0.09 -9.13
C HIS A 109 -0.41 -0.96 -8.16
N CYS A 110 -1.22 -1.38 -7.19
CA CYS A 110 -0.85 -2.33 -6.14
C CYS A 110 -2.07 -3.11 -5.64
N SER A 111 -1.82 -4.02 -4.73
CA SER A 111 -2.80 -4.87 -4.06
C SER A 111 -2.66 -4.78 -2.55
N GLY A 112 -3.70 -5.20 -1.82
CA GLY A 112 -3.68 -5.23 -0.37
C GLY A 112 -4.74 -6.14 0.20
N SER A 113 -4.67 -6.36 1.51
CA SER A 113 -5.62 -7.21 2.20
C SER A 113 -6.04 -6.64 3.55
N VAL A 114 -7.32 -6.83 3.89
CA VAL A 114 -7.87 -6.49 5.18
C VAL A 114 -7.36 -7.47 6.23
N VAL A 115 -6.69 -6.96 7.25
CA VAL A 115 -6.14 -7.75 8.35
C VAL A 115 -6.96 -7.54 9.60
N HIS A 116 -7.18 -8.62 10.35
CA HIS A 116 -7.93 -8.53 11.59
C HIS A 116 -7.23 -7.61 12.59
N SER A 117 -7.98 -6.69 13.19
CA SER A 117 -7.53 -5.65 14.10
C SER A 117 -8.66 -5.25 15.06
N ALA A 118 -8.32 -4.68 16.22
CA ALA A 118 -9.34 -4.21 17.16
C ALA A 118 -10.20 -3.05 16.61
N GLY A 119 -9.62 -2.22 15.73
CA GLY A 119 -10.32 -1.10 15.08
C GLY A 119 -11.23 -1.52 13.94
N GLY A 120 -10.99 -2.70 13.34
CA GLY A 120 -11.76 -3.15 12.19
C GLY A 120 -11.44 -2.38 10.90
N ASP A 121 -10.31 -1.69 10.83
CA ASP A 121 -10.03 -0.63 9.86
C ASP A 121 -8.62 -0.72 9.24
N LEU A 122 -7.98 -1.89 9.30
CA LEU A 122 -6.59 -2.07 8.93
C LEU A 122 -6.41 -2.88 7.64
N VAL A 123 -5.59 -2.35 6.73
CA VAL A 123 -5.17 -2.98 5.48
C VAL A 123 -3.66 -3.20 5.52
N VAL A 124 -3.18 -4.35 5.07
CA VAL A 124 -1.75 -4.62 4.84
C VAL A 124 -1.44 -4.57 3.34
N THR A 125 -0.26 -4.05 3.00
CA THR A 125 0.27 -4.00 1.63
C THR A 125 1.81 -3.92 1.68
N ALA A 126 2.48 -3.80 0.53
CA ALA A 126 3.92 -3.57 0.47
C ALA A 126 4.25 -2.09 0.75
N ALA A 127 5.41 -1.81 1.35
CA ALA A 127 5.80 -0.44 1.68
C ALA A 127 6.07 0.40 0.42
N HIS A 128 6.61 -0.19 -0.65
CA HIS A 128 6.80 0.50 -1.92
C HIS A 128 5.48 0.96 -2.57
N CYS A 129 4.36 0.30 -2.24
CA CYS A 129 3.04 0.68 -2.74
C CYS A 129 2.56 2.02 -2.16
N VAL A 130 3.04 2.40 -0.97
CA VAL A 130 2.56 3.59 -0.24
C VAL A 130 3.63 4.64 -0.02
N TYR A 131 4.90 4.29 -0.19
CA TYR A 131 6.03 5.19 0.02
C TYR A 131 7.04 5.08 -1.12
N ALA A 132 7.25 6.19 -1.82
CA ALA A 132 8.25 6.35 -2.88
C ALA A 132 8.93 7.71 -2.75
N ARG A 133 10.00 7.78 -1.93
CA ARG A 133 10.67 9.04 -1.53
C ARG A 133 9.72 10.05 -0.83
N GLY A 134 8.61 9.55 -0.31
CA GLY A 134 7.51 10.28 0.31
C GLY A 134 6.25 9.40 0.36
N PHE A 135 5.34 9.68 1.29
CA PHE A 135 4.09 8.94 1.44
C PHE A 135 3.09 9.36 0.37
N ARG A 136 2.54 8.40 -0.38
CA ARG A 136 1.48 8.70 -1.35
C ARG A 136 0.24 9.24 -0.64
N THR A 137 -0.27 10.36 -1.13
CA THR A 137 -1.43 11.04 -0.53
C THR A 137 -2.73 10.77 -1.26
N ASN A 138 -2.64 10.25 -2.48
CA ASN A 138 -3.74 9.94 -3.38
C ASN A 138 -4.02 8.44 -3.39
N LEU A 139 -4.11 7.80 -2.23
CA LEU A 139 -4.35 6.35 -2.15
C LEU A 139 -5.83 6.02 -1.89
N ALA A 140 -6.34 5.05 -2.64
CA ALA A 140 -7.65 4.45 -2.41
C ALA A 140 -7.55 2.92 -2.44
N PHE A 141 -8.13 2.25 -1.45
CA PHE A 141 -8.25 0.80 -1.37
C PHE A 141 -9.67 0.38 -1.76
N VAL A 142 -9.78 -0.55 -2.71
CA VAL A 142 -11.05 -1.05 -3.23
C VAL A 142 -11.13 -2.57 -2.97
N PRO A 143 -11.72 -2.99 -1.84
CA PRO A 143 -11.87 -4.40 -1.51
C PRO A 143 -12.83 -5.10 -2.47
N GLY A 144 -12.48 -6.33 -2.88
CA GLY A 144 -13.28 -7.13 -3.80
C GLY A 144 -13.42 -6.51 -5.19
N TYR A 145 -12.47 -5.66 -5.60
CA TYR A 145 -12.44 -5.06 -6.93
C TYR A 145 -12.56 -6.13 -8.02
N ALA A 146 -13.37 -5.88 -9.05
CA ALA A 146 -13.38 -6.67 -10.27
C ALA A 146 -14.16 -5.94 -11.36
N GLU A 147 -13.59 -5.83 -12.56
CA GLU A 147 -14.26 -5.30 -13.76
C GLU A 147 -14.88 -3.91 -13.51
N GLY A 148 -14.06 -2.97 -13.03
CA GLY A 148 -14.47 -1.60 -12.71
C GLY A 148 -15.46 -1.47 -11.54
N LYS A 149 -15.70 -2.52 -10.76
CA LYS A 149 -16.66 -2.49 -9.65
C LYS A 149 -15.98 -2.36 -8.29
N ALA A 150 -16.56 -1.52 -7.44
CA ALA A 150 -16.21 -1.35 -6.04
C ALA A 150 -17.33 -1.91 -5.14
N PRO A 151 -17.49 -3.24 -5.01
CA PRO A 151 -18.64 -3.83 -4.32
C PRO A 151 -18.68 -3.53 -2.82
N PHE A 152 -17.53 -3.24 -2.21
CA PHE A 152 -17.42 -2.88 -0.78
C PHE A 152 -17.03 -1.40 -0.59
N GLY A 153 -17.18 -0.59 -1.64
CA GLY A 153 -16.89 0.84 -1.65
C GLY A 153 -15.40 1.18 -1.71
N VAL A 154 -15.11 2.48 -1.71
CA VAL A 154 -13.75 3.03 -1.76
C VAL A 154 -13.30 3.48 -0.36
N TRP A 155 -12.13 3.00 0.07
CA TRP A 155 -11.58 3.26 1.41
C TRP A 155 -10.28 4.06 1.29
N VAL A 156 -10.16 5.15 2.04
CA VAL A 156 -8.99 6.03 1.97
C VAL A 156 -8.21 6.02 3.27
N PRO A 157 -6.88 6.22 3.23
CA PRO A 157 -6.06 6.27 4.42
C PRO A 157 -6.53 7.35 5.39
N THR A 158 -6.38 7.05 6.67
CA THR A 158 -6.33 8.01 7.78
C THR A 158 -4.93 8.05 8.36
N ARG A 159 -4.21 6.92 8.32
CA ARG A 159 -2.82 6.77 8.74
C ARG A 159 -2.14 5.69 7.91
N ILE A 160 -0.88 5.92 7.56
CA ILE A 160 0.01 4.95 6.92
C ILE A 160 1.20 4.72 7.85
N ASP A 161 1.55 3.46 8.07
CA ASP A 161 2.73 3.04 8.83
C ASP A 161 3.60 2.13 7.96
N VAL A 162 4.88 2.48 7.85
CA VAL A 162 5.97 1.69 7.24
C VAL A 162 7.13 1.56 8.22
N ASP A 163 7.99 0.57 8.05
CA ASP A 163 9.23 0.51 8.86
C ASP A 163 10.15 1.71 8.53
N PRO A 164 10.77 2.38 9.52
CA PRO A 164 11.75 3.44 9.25
C PRO A 164 12.90 3.00 8.34
N ARG A 165 13.32 1.74 8.37
CA ARG A 165 14.37 1.21 7.47
C ARG A 165 13.93 1.22 6.01
N TRP A 166 12.64 1.08 5.73
CA TRP A 166 12.10 1.30 4.38
C TRP A 166 12.22 2.77 3.96
N VAL A 167 11.91 3.70 4.87
CA VAL A 167 11.98 5.15 4.60
C VAL A 167 13.41 5.61 4.29
N GLU A 168 14.38 5.07 5.04
CA GLU A 168 15.79 5.46 4.97
C GLU A 168 16.53 4.81 3.81
N GLU A 169 16.33 3.51 3.60
CA GLU A 169 17.19 2.71 2.71
C GLU A 169 16.43 1.95 1.62
N ALA A 170 15.09 1.98 1.64
CA ALA A 170 14.23 1.13 0.82
C ALA A 170 14.62 -0.37 0.94
N ASP A 171 14.93 -0.78 2.17
CA ASP A 171 15.38 -2.14 2.47
C ASP A 171 14.25 -3.16 2.19
N PRO A 172 14.43 -4.08 1.22
CA PRO A 172 13.40 -5.06 0.85
C PRO A 172 12.99 -6.00 1.99
N ASP A 173 13.79 -6.14 3.04
CA ASP A 173 13.43 -6.92 4.24
C ASP A 173 12.35 -6.26 5.10
N TYR A 174 12.07 -4.99 4.85
CA TYR A 174 11.05 -4.20 5.54
C TYR A 174 10.00 -3.62 4.59
N ASP A 175 9.80 -4.25 3.43
CA ASP A 175 8.79 -3.88 2.44
C ASP A 175 7.37 -4.33 2.86
N VAL A 176 6.88 -3.78 3.97
CA VAL A 176 5.51 -3.97 4.48
C VAL A 176 4.96 -2.65 4.99
N ALA A 177 3.71 -2.36 4.68
CA ALA A 177 2.96 -1.25 5.22
C ALA A 177 1.64 -1.71 5.83
N PHE A 178 1.19 -0.98 6.86
CA PHE A 178 -0.18 -1.04 7.32
C PHE A 178 -0.86 0.31 7.11
N ILE A 179 -2.08 0.28 6.61
CA ILE A 179 -2.90 1.45 6.33
C ILE A 179 -4.15 1.36 7.18
N ARG A 180 -4.34 2.34 8.06
CA ARG A 180 -5.64 2.54 8.70
C ARG A 180 -6.53 3.32 7.75
N VAL A 181 -7.73 2.83 7.48
CA VAL A 181 -8.62 3.42 6.47
C VAL A 181 -9.98 3.84 7.01
N ARG A 182 -10.67 4.69 6.27
CA ARG A 182 -12.08 5.05 6.48
C ARG A 182 -12.80 5.10 5.13
N ARG A 183 -14.12 5.02 5.16
CA ARG A 183 -14.97 5.29 4.00
C ARG A 183 -15.60 6.69 4.11
N PRO A 184 -15.28 7.64 3.20
CA PRO A 184 -15.89 8.96 3.20
C PRO A 184 -17.42 8.90 3.17
N GLY A 185 -18.10 9.74 3.95
CA GLY A 185 -19.57 9.72 4.05
C GLY A 185 -20.17 8.58 4.91
N HIS A 186 -19.36 7.64 5.40
CA HIS A 186 -19.80 6.48 6.18
C HIS A 186 -19.12 6.44 7.56
N ALA A 187 -19.33 7.48 8.36
CA ALA A 187 -18.69 7.62 9.68
C ALA A 187 -18.98 6.42 10.60
N GLY A 188 -17.91 5.84 11.17
CA GLY A 188 -17.98 4.71 12.10
C GLY A 188 -18.16 3.34 11.44
N GLN A 189 -18.28 3.27 10.10
CA GLN A 189 -18.28 1.99 9.39
C GLN A 189 -16.89 1.36 9.46
N ARG A 190 -16.82 0.13 9.97
CA ARG A 190 -15.58 -0.66 9.99
C ARG A 190 -15.44 -1.45 8.71
N LEU A 191 -14.23 -1.49 8.17
CA LEU A 191 -13.90 -2.26 6.97
C LEU A 191 -14.13 -3.75 7.20
N GLU A 192 -13.60 -4.30 8.29
CA GLU A 192 -13.73 -5.72 8.62
C GLU A 192 -15.18 -6.17 8.82
N ASP A 193 -16.06 -5.25 9.21
CA ASP A 193 -17.48 -5.53 9.14
C ASP A 193 -17.80 -5.81 7.68
N VAL A 194 -17.72 -4.88 6.75
CA VAL A 194 -18.22 -5.15 5.39
C VAL A 194 -17.46 -6.22 4.58
N THR A 195 -16.16 -6.43 4.81
CA THR A 195 -15.33 -7.35 4.00
C THR A 195 -14.96 -8.66 4.70
N GLY A 196 -15.09 -8.73 6.02
CA GLY A 196 -14.28 -9.68 6.80
C GLY A 196 -12.79 -9.30 6.77
N ALA A 197 -11.95 -10.18 7.31
CA ALA A 197 -10.51 -9.94 7.46
C ALA A 197 -9.75 -11.26 7.53
N HIS A 198 -8.46 -11.23 7.16
CA HIS A 198 -7.57 -12.37 7.41
C HIS A 198 -6.88 -12.22 8.77
N PRO A 199 -6.83 -13.30 9.58
CA PRO A 199 -5.96 -13.33 10.74
C PRO A 199 -4.49 -13.30 10.28
N VAL A 200 -3.64 -12.64 11.05
CA VAL A 200 -2.20 -12.54 10.78
C VAL A 200 -1.45 -13.57 11.60
N ARG A 201 -0.54 -14.33 10.97
CA ARG A 201 0.38 -15.24 11.68
C ARG A 201 1.81 -14.79 11.50
N PHE A 202 2.37 -14.27 12.59
CA PHE A 202 3.79 -14.00 12.70
C PHE A 202 4.56 -15.28 13.01
N GLY A 203 5.72 -15.48 12.39
CA GLY A 203 6.56 -16.64 12.68
C GLY A 203 5.95 -17.96 12.20
N GLN A 204 5.23 -17.97 11.07
CA GLN A 204 4.69 -19.20 10.48
C GLN A 204 5.81 -20.21 10.20
N GLN A 205 5.64 -21.44 10.67
CA GLN A 205 6.57 -22.51 10.33
C GLN A 205 6.49 -22.84 8.83
N LEU A 206 7.64 -22.83 8.16
CA LEU A 206 7.82 -23.14 6.74
C LEU A 206 8.63 -24.45 6.59
N PRO A 207 8.47 -25.22 5.50
CA PRO A 207 7.57 -24.97 4.37
C PRO A 207 6.09 -25.15 4.74
N ALA A 208 5.19 -24.43 4.06
CA ALA A 208 3.75 -24.52 4.29
C ALA A 208 2.96 -24.39 2.98
N PRO A 209 1.86 -25.15 2.80
CA PRO A 209 0.89 -24.90 1.73
C PRO A 209 0.34 -23.48 1.81
N ALA A 210 0.45 -22.74 0.71
CA ALA A 210 0.05 -21.36 0.62
C ALA A 210 -0.52 -21.01 -0.76
N ARG A 211 -1.07 -19.80 -0.86
CA ARG A 211 -1.44 -19.16 -2.12
C ARG A 211 -1.15 -17.67 -2.04
N LEU A 212 -0.80 -17.10 -3.18
CA LEU A 212 -0.74 -15.65 -3.38
C LEU A 212 -1.96 -15.19 -4.17
N VAL A 213 -2.42 -13.97 -3.91
CA VAL A 213 -3.45 -13.29 -4.71
C VAL A 213 -3.06 -11.83 -4.89
N GLY A 214 -3.26 -11.27 -6.07
CA GLY A 214 -3.04 -9.85 -6.35
C GLY A 214 -3.74 -9.39 -7.62
N TYR A 215 -3.82 -8.08 -7.82
CA TYR A 215 -4.45 -7.41 -8.95
C TYR A 215 -3.37 -6.84 -9.88
N PRO A 216 -3.16 -7.41 -11.08
CA PRO A 216 -2.24 -6.85 -12.06
C PRO A 216 -2.66 -5.46 -12.51
N ASN A 217 -1.73 -4.51 -12.63
CA ASN A 217 -2.04 -3.12 -13.00
C ASN A 217 -2.63 -2.98 -14.42
N ASP A 218 -2.45 -3.98 -15.28
CA ASP A 218 -2.97 -4.04 -16.65
C ASP A 218 -4.22 -4.93 -16.79
N ALA A 219 -4.81 -5.37 -15.67
CA ALA A 219 -5.97 -6.25 -15.66
C ALA A 219 -7.04 -5.85 -14.64
N GLU A 220 -8.25 -6.28 -14.94
CA GLU A 220 -9.47 -5.94 -14.19
C GLU A 220 -9.93 -7.06 -13.24
N GLN A 221 -9.17 -8.15 -13.15
CA GLN A 221 -9.47 -9.31 -12.32
C GLN A 221 -8.23 -9.72 -11.52
N PRO A 222 -8.40 -10.26 -10.30
CA PRO A 222 -7.27 -10.74 -9.54
C PRO A 222 -6.70 -12.02 -10.15
N LEU A 223 -5.39 -12.18 -10.00
CA LEU A 223 -4.68 -13.43 -10.24
C LEU A 223 -4.37 -14.11 -8.92
N GLY A 224 -4.31 -15.45 -8.96
CA GLY A 224 -3.87 -16.26 -7.84
C GLY A 224 -3.02 -17.44 -8.28
N CYS A 225 -2.09 -17.83 -7.41
CA CYS A 225 -1.29 -19.04 -7.58
C CYS A 225 -1.13 -19.75 -6.23
N ALA A 226 -1.30 -21.07 -6.22
CA ALA A 226 -1.18 -21.90 -5.02
C ALA A 226 0.01 -22.85 -5.15
N ASN A 227 0.93 -22.79 -4.20
CA ASN A 227 2.07 -23.70 -4.11
C ASN A 227 2.61 -23.74 -2.66
N THR A 228 3.75 -24.37 -2.44
CA THR A 228 4.41 -24.41 -1.13
C THR A 228 5.21 -23.12 -0.93
N ALA A 229 4.87 -22.35 0.10
CA ALA A 229 5.72 -21.26 0.57
C ALA A 229 6.94 -21.84 1.28
N VAL A 230 8.13 -21.38 0.90
CA VAL A 230 9.41 -21.75 1.52
C VAL A 230 10.17 -20.50 1.95
N ALA A 231 11.02 -20.62 2.96
CA ALA A 231 11.84 -19.50 3.42
C ALA A 231 12.88 -19.11 2.36
N ALA A 232 13.10 -17.81 2.17
CA ALA A 232 14.11 -17.24 1.29
C ALA A 232 15.07 -16.32 2.07
N GLY A 233 15.45 -16.73 3.28
CA GLY A 233 16.14 -15.89 4.27
C GLY A 233 15.32 -15.80 5.55
N SER A 234 15.65 -14.85 6.43
CA SER A 234 14.95 -14.62 7.70
C SER A 234 13.67 -13.77 7.58
N THR A 235 13.57 -13.02 6.48
CA THR A 235 12.64 -11.89 6.27
C THR A 235 11.83 -12.03 4.98
N GLN A 236 12.12 -13.07 4.19
CA GLN A 236 11.51 -13.31 2.89
C GLN A 236 10.97 -14.73 2.82
N LEU A 237 9.87 -14.91 2.11
CA LEU A 237 9.39 -16.20 1.64
C LEU A 237 9.34 -16.20 0.11
N ARG A 238 9.33 -17.38 -0.49
CA ARG A 238 9.13 -17.54 -1.94
C ARG A 238 8.10 -18.61 -2.24
N LEU A 239 7.38 -18.42 -3.35
CA LEU A 239 6.53 -19.41 -3.99
C LEU A 239 6.99 -19.53 -5.45
N ASP A 240 7.26 -20.75 -5.90
CA ASP A 240 7.54 -20.99 -7.32
C ASP A 240 6.19 -20.93 -8.07
N CYS A 241 5.90 -19.74 -8.61
CA CYS A 241 4.70 -19.33 -9.31
C CYS A 241 5.11 -18.28 -10.35
N ALA A 242 5.06 -18.63 -11.62
CA ALA A 242 5.30 -17.73 -12.74
C ALA A 242 4.11 -16.79 -12.96
N ASP A 243 4.30 -15.80 -13.85
CA ASP A 243 3.26 -14.87 -14.28
C ASP A 243 2.58 -14.11 -13.13
N VAL A 244 3.37 -13.63 -12.17
CA VAL A 244 2.94 -12.72 -11.10
C VAL A 244 3.39 -11.30 -11.47
N PRO A 245 2.60 -10.54 -12.26
CA PRO A 245 3.02 -9.27 -12.86
C PRO A 245 2.97 -8.09 -11.86
N ASN A 246 3.41 -6.92 -12.34
CA ASN A 246 3.25 -5.64 -11.63
C ASN A 246 1.78 -5.39 -11.24
N GLY A 247 1.57 -4.62 -10.17
CA GLY A 247 0.25 -4.44 -9.56
C GLY A 247 -0.10 -5.47 -8.49
N THR A 248 0.40 -6.71 -8.61
CA THR A 248 0.15 -7.74 -7.60
C THR A 248 0.86 -7.45 -6.26
N SER A 249 1.87 -6.58 -6.27
CA SER A 249 2.59 -6.10 -5.08
C SER A 249 1.66 -5.71 -3.93
N GLY A 250 1.98 -6.17 -2.72
CA GLY A 250 1.17 -5.98 -1.52
C GLY A 250 0.01 -6.97 -1.37
N GLY A 251 -0.26 -7.77 -2.41
CA GLY A 251 -1.23 -8.86 -2.36
C GLY A 251 -0.84 -9.92 -1.31
N PRO A 252 -1.81 -10.57 -0.64
CA PRO A 252 -1.52 -11.43 0.49
C PRO A 252 -0.95 -12.80 0.07
N VAL A 253 -0.07 -13.33 0.91
CA VAL A 253 0.27 -14.76 0.95
C VAL A 253 -0.50 -15.41 2.09
N LEU A 254 -1.42 -16.31 1.74
CA LEU A 254 -2.36 -16.96 2.64
C LEU A 254 -2.04 -18.45 2.75
N THR A 255 -2.02 -18.98 3.97
CA THR A 255 -1.95 -20.44 4.19
C THR A 255 -3.26 -21.10 3.76
N ALA A 256 -3.28 -22.44 3.67
CA ALA A 256 -4.51 -23.21 3.46
C ALA A 256 -5.62 -22.92 4.50
N ALA A 257 -5.27 -22.42 5.68
CA ALA A 257 -6.20 -22.00 6.72
C ALA A 257 -6.70 -20.55 6.56
N GLY A 258 -6.37 -19.86 5.46
CA GLY A 258 -6.75 -18.47 5.22
C GLY A 258 -6.02 -17.46 6.13
N THR A 259 -4.88 -17.86 6.72
CA THR A 259 -4.08 -17.00 7.59
C THR A 259 -2.96 -16.33 6.81
N LEU A 260 -2.81 -15.01 6.98
CA LEU A 260 -1.86 -14.18 6.25
C LEU A 260 -0.47 -14.25 6.87
N ILE A 261 0.53 -14.58 6.05
CA ILE A 261 1.92 -14.87 6.47
C ILE A 261 2.98 -14.04 5.73
N GLY A 262 2.55 -13.27 4.73
CA GLY A 262 3.41 -12.40 3.94
C GLY A 262 2.60 -11.56 2.96
N VAL A 263 3.28 -10.64 2.28
CA VAL A 263 2.75 -9.86 1.16
C VAL A 263 3.72 -9.90 -0.02
N ILE A 264 3.19 -9.99 -1.24
CA ILE A 264 3.98 -9.97 -2.48
C ILE A 264 4.81 -8.68 -2.51
N GLY A 265 6.11 -8.79 -2.78
CA GLY A 265 7.05 -7.67 -2.69
C GLY A 265 8.38 -8.10 -2.09
N GLY A 266 9.10 -7.17 -1.49
CA GLY A 266 10.39 -7.43 -0.87
C GLY A 266 11.47 -7.68 -1.91
N ARG A 267 12.15 -8.83 -1.84
CA ARG A 267 13.28 -9.15 -2.74
C ARG A 267 12.85 -9.02 -4.21
N ASP A 268 13.70 -8.35 -4.99
CA ASP A 268 13.52 -8.13 -6.43
C ASP A 268 12.15 -7.49 -6.79
N GLY A 269 11.53 -6.77 -5.85
CA GLY A 269 10.24 -6.12 -6.06
C GLY A 269 9.04 -7.08 -6.07
N GLY A 270 9.22 -8.36 -5.72
CA GLY A 270 8.15 -9.35 -5.65
C GLY A 270 8.33 -10.59 -6.52
N GLY A 271 9.41 -10.69 -7.31
CA GLY A 271 9.70 -11.91 -8.07
C GLY A 271 10.61 -11.79 -9.27
N ASP A 272 10.77 -12.92 -9.95
CA ASP A 272 11.33 -13.10 -11.29
C ASP A 272 10.31 -13.83 -12.20
N GLU A 273 10.73 -14.26 -13.39
CA GLU A 273 9.85 -14.92 -14.38
C GLU A 273 9.14 -16.20 -13.85
N VAL A 274 9.70 -16.86 -12.83
CA VAL A 274 9.19 -18.16 -12.33
C VAL A 274 8.97 -18.22 -10.83
N THR A 275 9.46 -17.23 -10.09
CA THR A 275 9.44 -17.19 -8.62
C THR A 275 8.81 -15.89 -8.15
N SER A 276 7.79 -15.97 -7.30
CA SER A 276 7.34 -14.81 -6.53
C SER A 276 8.02 -14.77 -5.16
N TYR A 277 8.57 -13.61 -4.82
CA TYR A 277 9.05 -13.29 -3.48
C TYR A 277 8.02 -12.49 -2.70
N SER A 278 8.07 -12.61 -1.39
CA SER A 278 7.17 -11.89 -0.49
C SER A 278 7.86 -11.60 0.84
N SER A 279 7.59 -10.42 1.39
CA SER A 279 8.01 -10.06 2.74
C SER A 279 7.36 -11.02 3.74
N TYR A 280 8.17 -11.75 4.50
CA TYR A 280 7.72 -12.71 5.50
C TYR A 280 7.40 -12.04 6.83
N PHE A 281 6.31 -12.47 7.47
CA PHE A 281 5.83 -11.85 8.69
C PHE A 281 6.60 -12.36 9.93
N GLY A 282 7.81 -11.86 10.10
CA GLY A 282 8.64 -12.05 11.29
C GLY A 282 8.34 -11.05 12.42
N ASP A 283 9.26 -10.96 13.39
CA ASP A 283 9.11 -10.09 14.56
C ASP A 283 9.07 -8.59 14.18
N GLY A 284 9.85 -8.15 13.19
CA GLY A 284 9.80 -6.75 12.71
C GLY A 284 8.42 -6.35 12.18
N VAL A 285 7.77 -7.24 11.41
CA VAL A 285 6.40 -7.00 10.92
C VAL A 285 5.38 -7.05 12.07
N ARG A 286 5.60 -7.88 13.10
CA ARG A 286 4.77 -7.88 14.31
C ARG A 286 4.81 -6.52 15.01
N GLU A 287 6.01 -5.97 15.22
CA GLU A 287 6.18 -4.65 15.85
C GLU A 287 5.48 -3.55 15.05
N LEU A 288 5.60 -3.59 13.72
CA LEU A 288 4.93 -2.65 12.81
C LEU A 288 3.40 -2.78 12.89
N TYR A 289 2.86 -4.00 12.85
CA TYR A 289 1.43 -4.28 13.00
C TYR A 289 0.88 -3.75 14.33
N GLU A 290 1.55 -4.07 15.44
CA GLU A 290 1.13 -3.63 16.76
C GLU A 290 1.16 -2.09 16.89
N ARG A 291 2.11 -1.42 16.24
CA ARG A 291 2.14 0.04 16.17
C ARG A 291 0.94 0.58 15.41
N ALA A 292 0.64 0.03 14.23
CA ALA A 292 -0.49 0.47 13.41
C ALA A 292 -1.83 0.27 14.14
N VAL A 293 -1.98 -0.83 14.89
CA VAL A 293 -3.17 -1.11 15.73
C VAL A 293 -3.35 -0.06 16.84
N ARG A 294 -2.28 0.35 17.51
CA ARG A 294 -2.35 1.33 18.62
C ARG A 294 -2.69 2.76 18.18
N GLY A 295 -2.25 3.16 16.98
CA GLY A 295 -2.44 4.51 16.43
C GLY A 295 -1.36 5.52 16.84
#